data_AF-A0A7L5YXJ4-F1
#
_entry.id   AF-A0A7L5YXJ4-F1
#
_cell.length_a   1.000
_cell.length_b   1.000
_cell.length_c   1.000
_cell.angle_alpha   90.00
_cell.angle_beta   90.00
_cell.angle_gamma   90.00
#
_symmetry.space_group_name_H-M   'P 1'
#
loop_
_entity.id
_entity.type
_entity.pdbx_description
1 polymer ?
#
loop_
_entity_poly.entity_id
_entity_poly.type
_entity_poly.pdbx_seq_one_letter_code
_entity_poly.pdbx_strand_id
1 'polypeptide(L)' 'MHRWDRGQRRCNHRLGPIADAIIDFAREKEADLIAMSTHGRTGPSRWFLGSVADRVVRGASMPVLIVRPEKRG' A
#
# COMPACT_ATOMS: atom_id res chain seq x y z
N MET A 1 15.06 -16.60 11.02
CA MET A 1 15.33 -15.53 10.04
C MET A 1 15.05 -16.09 8.64
N HIS A 2 13.77 -16.21 8.27
CA HIS A 2 13.38 -16.89 7.03
C HIS A 2 13.50 -15.94 5.84
N ARG A 3 14.43 -16.30 4.96
CA ARG A 3 14.68 -15.72 3.65
C ARG A 3 13.41 -15.84 2.81
N TRP A 4 12.79 -14.71 2.48
CA TRP A 4 11.70 -14.66 1.50
C TRP A 4 12.24 -15.22 0.17
N ASP A 5 11.79 -16.42 -0.17
CA ASP A 5 11.96 -17.01 -1.48
C ASP A 5 11.43 -16.02 -2.54
N ARG A 6 12.08 -15.96 -3.69
CA ARG A 6 11.83 -14.95 -4.75
C ARG A 6 10.50 -15.23 -5.47
N GLY A 7 9.40 -15.14 -4.73
CA GLY A 7 8.04 -15.27 -5.20
C GLY A 7 7.76 -14.36 -6.39
N GLN A 8 6.92 -14.87 -7.29
CA GLN A 8 6.52 -14.27 -8.56
C GLN A 8 6.06 -12.81 -8.38
N ARG A 9 6.97 -11.85 -8.58
CA ARG A 9 6.66 -10.42 -8.55
C ARG A 9 5.95 -10.03 -9.84
N ARG A 10 4.64 -9.80 -9.77
CA ARG A 10 3.85 -9.25 -10.88
C ARG A 10 3.74 -7.74 -10.70
N CYS A 11 4.25 -6.98 -11.66
CA CYS A 11 4.09 -5.53 -11.70
C CYS A 11 2.91 -5.20 -12.63
N ASN A 12 1.90 -4.51 -12.11
CA ASN A 12 0.80 -3.97 -12.90
C ASN A 12 0.90 -2.45 -12.91
N HIS A 13 0.71 -1.85 -14.08
CA HIS A 13 0.68 -0.40 -14.23
C HIS A 13 -0.75 0.06 -14.55
N ARG A 14 -1.18 1.15 -13.92
CA ARG A 14 -2.48 1.78 -14.09
C ARG A 14 -2.28 3.28 -14.24
N LEU A 15 -3.13 3.91 -15.06
CA LEU A 15 -3.19 5.37 -15.21
C LEU A 15 -4.44 5.89 -14.50
N GLY A 16 -4.41 7.16 -14.09
CA GLY A 16 -5.53 7.84 -13.45
C GLY A 16 -5.26 8.23 -11.99
N PRO A 17 -6.31 8.63 -11.24
CA PRO A 17 -6.19 8.96 -9.83
C PRO A 17 -5.67 7.78 -9.03
N ILE A 18 -4.58 7.99 -8.29
CA ILE A 18 -3.79 6.89 -7.67
C ILE A 18 -4.65 6.02 -6.73
N ALA A 19 -5.45 6.64 -5.86
CA ALA A 19 -6.24 5.90 -4.88
C ALA A 19 -7.33 5.04 -5.54
N ASP A 20 -8.05 5.61 -6.51
CA ASP A 20 -9.12 4.92 -7.24
C ASP A 20 -8.55 3.76 -8.04
N ALA A 21 -7.43 3.98 -8.75
CA ALA A 21 -6.74 2.94 -9.50
C ALA A 21 -6.29 1.76 -8.63
N ILE A 22 -5.88 2.01 -7.38
CA ILE A 22 -5.51 0.95 -6.42
C ILE A 22 -6.75 0.18 -5.97
N ILE A 23 -7.83 0.88 -5.59
CA ILE A 23 -9.06 0.27 -5.09
C ILE A 23 -9.72 -0.57 -6.19
N ASP A 24 -9.84 -0.02 -7.39
CA ASP A 24 -10.48 -0.70 -8.52
C ASP A 24 -9.66 -1.91 -8.95
N PHE A 25 -8.33 -1.80 -9.01
CA PHE A 25 -7.49 -2.95 -9.29
C PHE A 25 -7.64 -4.06 -8.23
N ALA A 26 -7.70 -3.69 -6.95
CA ALA A 26 -7.90 -4.65 -5.87
C ALA A 26 -9.26 -5.35 -5.97
N ARG A 27 -10.33 -4.62 -6.35
CA ARG A 27 -11.66 -5.18 -6.60
C ARG A 27 -11.67 -6.12 -7.81
N GLU A 28 -11.10 -5.69 -8.94
CA GLU A 28 -11.00 -6.50 -10.16
C GLU A 28 -10.21 -7.80 -9.97
N LYS A 29 -9.27 -7.82 -9.01
CA LYS A 29 -8.48 -8.99 -8.67
C LYS A 29 -9.01 -9.77 -7.48
N GLU A 30 -10.16 -9.37 -6.94
CA GLU A 30 -10.76 -9.98 -5.75
C GLU A 30 -9.72 -10.14 -4.63
N ALA A 31 -8.89 -9.10 -4.43
CA ALA A 31 -7.79 -9.16 -3.49
C ALA A 31 -8.30 -9.21 -2.04
N ASP A 32 -7.76 -10.14 -1.25
CA ASP A 32 -8.11 -10.29 0.16
C ASP A 32 -7.59 -9.14 1.04
N LEU A 33 -6.54 -8.44 0.60
CA LEU A 33 -5.84 -7.40 1.36
C LEU A 33 -5.10 -6.43 0.43
N ILE A 34 -5.16 -5.14 0.75
CA ILE A 34 -4.24 -4.14 0.20
C ILE A 34 -3.12 -3.89 1.22
N ALA A 35 -1.87 -4.15 0.83
CA ALA A 35 -0.69 -3.77 1.63
C ALA A 35 0.02 -2.59 0.99
N MET A 36 0.21 -1.50 1.73
CA MET A 36 0.94 -0.32 1.26
C MET A 36 1.80 0.29 2.36
N SER A 37 2.82 1.02 1.95
CA SER A 37 3.68 1.79 2.86
C SER A 37 3.43 3.28 2.69
N THR A 38 3.55 4.02 3.78
CA THR A 38 3.55 5.49 3.78
C THR A 38 4.99 5.98 3.82
N HIS A 39 5.29 7.03 3.03
CA HIS A 39 6.61 7.67 2.82
C HIS A 39 7.80 7.11 3.62
N GLY A 40 8.75 6.50 2.91
CA GLY A 40 10.09 6.16 3.40
C GLY A 40 11.16 7.16 2.95
N ARG A 41 12.18 7.34 3.80
CA ARG A 41 13.42 8.17 3.70
C ARG A 41 13.32 9.70 3.95
N THR A 42 12.15 10.30 4.10
CA THR A 42 12.00 11.69 4.59
C THR A 42 10.72 11.82 5.42
N GLY A 43 10.83 12.09 6.73
CA GLY A 43 9.69 12.17 7.68
C GLY A 43 8.70 13.31 7.37
N PRO A 44 7.50 13.33 8.01
CA PRO A 44 7.40 13.80 9.40
C PRO A 44 6.33 13.09 10.29
N SER A 45 6.62 13.06 11.60
CA SER A 45 5.72 12.81 12.74
C SER A 45 4.88 11.51 12.79
N ARG A 46 4.78 10.94 13.98
CA ARG A 46 4.21 9.62 14.33
C ARG A 46 2.77 9.29 13.85
N TRP A 47 2.08 10.18 13.13
CA TRP A 47 0.63 10.10 12.96
C TRP A 47 0.05 10.46 11.58
N PHE A 48 0.83 10.93 10.59
CA PHE A 48 0.23 11.28 9.28
C PHE A 48 0.21 10.09 8.32
N LEU A 49 -0.99 9.56 8.07
CA LEU A 49 -1.29 8.70 6.93
C LEU A 49 -1.15 9.57 5.67
N GLY A 50 -0.29 9.20 4.72
CA GLY A 50 -0.11 9.97 3.48
C GLY A 50 -1.43 10.14 2.72
N SER A 51 -1.58 11.23 1.95
CA SER A 51 -2.85 11.58 1.28
C SER A 51 -3.46 10.45 0.42
N VAL A 52 -2.60 9.66 -0.25
CA VAL A 52 -3.04 8.48 -1.01
C VAL A 52 -3.50 7.36 -0.08
N ALA A 53 -2.73 7.06 0.96
CA ALA A 53 -3.04 5.99 1.90
C ALA A 53 -4.32 6.29 2.68
N ASP A 54 -4.59 7.56 3.04
CA ASP A 54 -5.84 7.96 3.70
C ASP A 54 -7.04 7.72 2.79
N ARG A 55 -6.97 8.14 1.52
CA ARG A 55 -8.03 7.87 0.54
C ARG A 55 -8.28 6.38 0.34
N VAL A 56 -7.23 5.58 0.26
CA VAL A 56 -7.37 4.12 0.11
C VAL A 56 -7.98 3.48 1.35
N VAL A 57 -7.53 3.83 2.54
CA VAL A 57 -8.10 3.31 3.81
C VAL A 57 -9.58 3.67 3.94
N ARG A 58 -9.99 4.87 3.49
CA ARG A 58 -11.40 5.30 3.56
C ARG A 58 -12.27 4.71 2.45
N GLY A 59 -11.70 4.41 1.29
CA GLY A 59 -12.45 3.99 0.09
C GLY A 59 -12.44 2.48 -0.20
N ALA A 60 -11.51 1.73 0.40
CA ALA A 60 -11.39 0.30 0.17
C ALA A 60 -12.54 -0.48 0.82
N SER A 61 -13.04 -1.49 0.11
CA SER A 61 -14.02 -2.46 0.62
C SER A 61 -13.37 -3.68 1.29
N MET A 62 -12.04 -3.77 1.25
CA MET A 62 -11.22 -4.84 1.83
C MET A 62 -10.25 -4.27 2.87
N PRO A 63 -9.71 -5.11 3.77
CA PRO A 63 -8.70 -4.67 4.73
C PRO A 63 -7.51 -3.98 4.07
N VAL A 64 -6.95 -2.97 4.75
CA VAL A 64 -5.77 -2.24 4.32
C VAL A 64 -4.69 -2.31 5.40
N LEU A 65 -3.55 -2.93 5.07
CA LEU A 65 -2.38 -3.01 5.92
C LEU A 65 -1.41 -1.87 5.58
N ILE A 66 -1.19 -0.98 6.55
CA ILE A 66 -0.21 0.09 6.44
C ILE A 66 1.10 -0.34 7.11
N VAL A 67 2.14 -0.55 6.30
CA VAL A 67 3.48 -0.88 6.78
C VAL A 67 4.30 0.40 6.93
N ARG A 68 4.83 0.63 8.12
CA ARG A 68 5.78 1.72 8.37
C ARG A 68 7.21 1.17 8.30
N PRO A 69 8.09 1.71 7.44
CA PRO A 69 9.48 1.30 7.45
C PRO A 69 10.13 1.76 8.75
N GLU A 70 10.69 0.83 9.52
CA GLU A 70 11.53 1.20 10.66
C GLU A 70 12.74 1.99 10.18
N LYS A 71 13.13 3.04 10.92
CA LYS A 71 14.44 3.64 10.71
C LYS A 71 15.47 2.57 11.02
N ARG A 72 16.22 2.14 10.00
CA ARG A 72 17.42 1.32 10.22
C ARG A 72 18.43 2.22 10.92
N GLY A 73 18.61 2.01 12.23
CA GLY A 73 19.70 2.59 13.02
C GLY A 73 21.05 2.05 12.58
#